data_AF-A0A353HAM3-F1
#
_entry.id   AF-A0A353HAM3-F1
#
_cell.length_a   1.000
_cell.length_b   1.000
_cell.length_c   1.000
_cell.angle_alpha   90.00
_cell.angle_beta   90.00
_cell.angle_gamma   90.00
#
_symmetry.space_group_name_H-M   'P 1'
#
loop_
_entity.id
_entity.type
_entity.pdbx_description
1 polymer ?
#
loop_
_entity_poly.entity_id
_entity_poly.type
_entity_poly.pdbx_seq_one_letter_code
_entity_poly.pdbx_strand_id
1 'polypeptide(L)' 'MDKKVKKCDLYDRDCIDCGECLFCDYDPLKLCDNCGKCIDYRYEDDAIIKIDRIEIDKK' A
#
# COMPACT_ATOMS: atom_id res chain seq x y z
N MET A 1 -3.02 17.10 -25.46
CA MET A 1 -3.26 16.68 -24.06
C MET A 1 -2.52 15.39 -23.86
N ASP A 2 -1.29 15.47 -23.35
CA ASP A 2 -0.49 14.29 -23.04
C ASP A 2 -1.13 13.55 -21.87
N LYS A 3 -1.92 12.52 -22.15
CA LYS A 3 -2.38 11.59 -21.12
C LYS A 3 -1.13 10.87 -20.59
N LYS A 4 -0.68 11.26 -19.41
CA LYS A 4 0.32 10.49 -18.67
C LYS A 4 -0.23 9.09 -18.45
N VAL A 5 0.45 8.09 -19.00
CA VAL A 5 0.09 6.69 -18.82
C VAL A 5 0.37 6.31 -17.36
N LYS A 6 -0.65 5.89 -16.62
CA LYS A 6 -0.50 5.42 -15.23
C LYS A 6 0.19 4.06 -15.25
N LYS A 7 1.15 3.82 -14.35
CA LYS A 7 1.73 2.49 -14.12
C LYS A 7 0.79 1.63 -13.27
N CYS A 8 0.87 0.32 -13.46
CA CYS A 8 0.13 -0.64 -12.66
C CYS A 8 0.76 -0.76 -11.27
N ASP A 9 -0.09 -0.82 -10.24
CA ASP A 9 0.36 -0.88 -8.85
C ASP A 9 0.87 -2.29 -8.46
N LEU A 10 0.45 -3.34 -9.21
CA LEU A 10 0.81 -4.75 -8.93
C LEU A 10 1.88 -5.33 -9.86
N TYR A 11 1.98 -4.83 -11.10
CA TYR A 11 2.82 -5.42 -12.14
C TYR A 11 3.65 -4.33 -12.82
N ASP A 12 4.85 -4.65 -13.29
CA ASP A 12 5.68 -3.72 -14.08
C ASP A 12 5.18 -3.59 -15.52
N ARG A 13 4.02 -2.93 -15.68
CA ARG A 13 3.36 -2.63 -16.95
C ARG A 13 2.51 -1.37 -16.83
N ASP A 14 2.01 -0.89 -17.96
CA ASP A 14 1.04 0.20 -17.98
C ASP A 14 -0.32 -0.27 -17.45
N CYS A 15 -1.01 0.62 -16.73
CA CYS A 15 -2.33 0.32 -16.16
C CYS A 15 -3.36 0.16 -17.28
N ILE A 16 -4.10 -0.95 -17.24
CA ILE A 16 -5.20 -1.28 -18.17
C ILE A 16 -6.58 -1.19 -17.49
N ASP A 17 -6.65 -0.57 -16.31
CA ASP A 17 -7.87 -0.38 -15.52
C ASP A 17 -8.66 -1.68 -15.24
N CYS A 18 -7.95 -2.78 -15.00
CA CYS A 18 -8.56 -4.10 -14.73
C CYS A 18 -9.28 -4.21 -13.38
N GLY A 19 -8.98 -3.34 -12.41
CA GLY A 19 -9.60 -3.34 -11.08
C GLY A 19 -9.09 -4.40 -10.09
N GLU A 20 -8.12 -5.23 -10.47
CA GLU A 20 -7.55 -6.28 -9.61
C GLU A 20 -7.00 -5.74 -8.28
N CYS A 21 -6.30 -4.62 -8.31
CA CYS A 21 -5.74 -3.96 -7.12
C CYS A 21 -6.80 -3.44 -6.13
N LEU A 22 -8.08 -3.49 -6.46
CA LEU A 22 -9.17 -3.12 -5.56
C LEU A 22 -9.59 -4.29 -4.65
N PHE A 23 -9.13 -5.51 -4.91
CA PHE A 23 -9.47 -6.70 -4.12
C PHE A 23 -8.36 -7.04 -3.13
N CYS A 24 -8.72 -7.74 -2.06
CA CYS A 24 -7.78 -8.11 -1.02
C CYS A 24 -6.92 -9.31 -1.46
N ASP A 25 -5.60 -9.18 -1.36
CA ASP A 25 -4.67 -10.26 -1.71
C ASP A 25 -4.88 -11.54 -0.87
N TYR A 26 -5.42 -11.40 0.34
CA TYR A 26 -5.71 -12.52 1.23
C TYR A 26 -7.11 -13.12 1.01
N ASP A 27 -8.08 -12.30 0.61
CA ASP A 27 -9.47 -12.71 0.37
C ASP A 27 -9.97 -12.14 -0.96
N PRO A 28 -9.95 -12.93 -2.05
CA PRO A 28 -10.33 -12.48 -3.39
C PRO A 28 -11.78 -11.98 -3.52
N LEU A 29 -12.66 -12.31 -2.57
CA LEU A 29 -14.05 -11.85 -2.56
C LEU A 29 -14.25 -10.53 -1.82
N LYS A 30 -13.23 -10.04 -1.12
CA LYS A 30 -13.27 -8.82 -0.32
C LYS A 30 -12.62 -7.66 -1.08
N LEU A 31 -13.28 -6.49 -1.09
CA LEU A 31 -12.62 -5.24 -1.49
C LEU A 31 -11.55 -4.85 -0.47
N CYS A 32 -10.39 -4.41 -0.95
CA CYS A 32 -9.30 -3.97 -0.12
C CYS A 32 -9.72 -2.72 0.68
N ASP A 33 -9.61 -2.82 1.99
CA ASP A 33 -9.86 -1.75 2.96
C ASP A 33 -8.56 -1.26 3.62
N ASN A 34 -7.42 -1.56 2.99
CA ASN A 34 -6.07 -1.28 3.49
C ASN A 34 -5.81 -1.79 4.93
N CYS A 35 -6.44 -2.91 5.33
CA CYS A 35 -6.25 -3.46 6.68
C CYS A 35 -4.84 -4.03 6.96
N GLY A 36 -4.00 -4.21 5.93
CA GLY A 36 -2.61 -4.64 6.08
C GLY A 36 -2.41 -6.10 6.54
N LYS A 37 -3.46 -6.92 6.56
CA LYS A 37 -3.37 -8.35 6.96
C LYS A 37 -2.64 -9.24 5.97
N CYS A 38 -2.59 -8.84 4.70
CA CYS A 38 -1.82 -9.53 3.65
C CYS A 38 -0.33 -9.19 3.69
N ILE A 39 0.08 -8.19 4.47
CA ILE A 39 1.47 -7.80 4.64
C ILE A 39 2.07 -8.71 5.71
N ASP A 40 3.05 -9.53 5.32
CA ASP A 40 3.79 -10.38 6.25
C ASP A 40 4.93 -9.57 6.90
N TYR A 41 4.70 -9.11 8.13
CA TYR A 41 5.70 -8.42 8.98
C TYR A 41 6.85 -9.33 9.45
N ARG A 42 7.01 -10.51 8.83
CA ARG A 42 8.09 -11.45 9.16
C ARG A 42 9.36 -11.21 8.37
N TYR A 43 9.32 -10.36 7.35
CA TYR A 43 10.53 -9.91 6.69
C TYR A 43 11.19 -8.84 7.57
N GLU A 44 12.50 -8.99 7.82
CA GLU A 44 13.35 -8.10 8.63
C GLU A 44 13.45 -6.65 8.08
N ASP A 45 12.58 -6.30 7.12
CA ASP A 45 12.47 -5.01 6.44
C ASP A 45 11.51 -4.04 7.15
N ASP A 46 10.95 -4.43 8.30
CA ASP A 46 10.20 -3.52 9.16
C ASP A 46 11.17 -2.46 9.72
N ALA A 47 11.11 -1.24 9.21
CA ALA A 47 11.81 -0.11 9.80
C ALA A 47 11.23 0.20 11.19
N ILE A 48 11.82 -0.39 12.24
CA ILE A 48 11.46 -0.11 13.63
C ILE A 48 11.96 1.29 13.99
N ILE A 49 11.05 2.25 14.08
CA ILE A 49 11.36 3.58 14.60
C ILE A 49 11.10 3.57 16.12
N LYS A 50 12.18 3.61 16.90
CA LYS A 50 12.10 3.80 18.35
C LYS A 50 11.80 5.26 18.66
N ILE A 51 10.70 5.51 19.39
CA ILE A 51 10.35 6.85 19.87
C ILE A 51 10.84 7.00 21.30
N ASP A 52 11.83 7.87 21.52
CA ASP A 52 12.32 8.16 22.88
C ASP A 52 11.50 9.25 23.60
N ARG A 53 10.94 10.22 22.87
CA ARG A 53 10.06 11.27 23.42
C ARG A 53 9.19 11.94 22.36
N ILE A 54 8.06 12.50 22.77
CA ILE A 54 7.16 13.31 21.93
C ILE A 54 7.23 14.76 22.41
N GLU A 55 7.55 15.68 21.50
CA GLU A 55 7.50 17.13 21.75
C GLU A 55 6.33 17.74 20.98
N ILE A 56 5.44 18.44 21.69
CA ILE A 56 4.28 19.11 21.10
C ILE A 56 4.62 20.59 20.99
N ASP A 57 4.47 21.15 19.79
CA ASP A 57 4.69 22.58 19.55
C ASP A 57 3.60 23.41 20.25
N LYS A 58 4.01 24.43 21.01
CA LYS A 58 3.08 25.33 21.68
C LYS A 58 2.84 26.52 20.75
N LYS A 59 1.69 26.51 20.06
CA LYS A 59 1.18 27.69 19.36
C LYS A 59 0.99 28.87 20.30
#